data_AF-A0A2K3KH04-F1
#
_entry.id   AF-A0A2K3KH04-F1
#
_cell.length_a   1.000
_cell.length_b   1.000
_cell.length_c   1.000
_cell.angle_alpha   90.00
_cell.angle_beta   90.00
_cell.angle_gamma   90.00
#
_symmetry.space_group_name_H-M   'P 1'
#
loop_
_entity.id
_entity.type
_entity.pdbx_description
1 polymer ?
#
loop_
_entity_poly.entity_id
_entity_poly.type
_entity_poly.pdbx_seq_one_letter_code
_entity_poly.pdbx_strand_id
1 'polypeptide(L)' 'MMKLTDQGSLVLLDGSKGVIWNSNSSRFGVKPVVQLLDSGNLVVKDANNTENFLWESFDYPGDTLLAGMKL' A
#
# COMPACT_ATOMS: atom_id res chain seq x y z
N MET A 1 -0.62 9.65 11.45
CA MET A 1 -0.09 10.17 10.16
C MET A 1 0.26 9.01 9.25
N MET A 2 -0.16 9.05 7.99
CA MET A 2 0.26 8.07 6.99
C MET A 2 1.53 8.55 6.28
N LYS A 3 2.51 7.66 6.08
CA LYS A 3 3.76 7.95 5.40
C LYS A 3 4.17 6.78 4.51
N LEU A 4 4.72 7.07 3.34
CA LEU A 4 5.44 6.09 2.53
C LEU A 4 6.93 6.14 2.87
N THR A 5 7.54 5.00 3.15
CA THR A 5 9.00 4.92 3.35
C THR A 5 9.73 4.85 2.01
N ASP A 6 11.00 5.25 2.00
CA ASP A 6 11.85 5.15 0.79
C ASP A 6 12.02 3.69 0.32
N GLN A 7 11.76 2.75 1.21
CA GLN A 7 11.79 1.31 0.96
C GLN A 7 10.51 0.79 0.29
N GLY A 8 9.44 1.58 0.22
CA GLY A 8 8.17 1.18 -0.39
C GLY A 8 7.20 0.51 0.57
N SER A 9 7.29 0.81 1.87
CA SER A 9 6.31 0.39 2.87
C SER A 9 5.42 1.56 3.27
N LEU A 10 4.11 1.33 3.27
CA LEU A 10 3.14 2.29 3.82
C LEU A 10 3.08 2.09 5.34
N VAL A 11 3.28 3.17 6.10
CA VAL A 11 3.24 3.13 7.58
C VAL A 11 2.22 4.11 8.13
N LEU A 12 1.55 3.70 9.21
CA LEU A 12 0.71 4.56 10.03
C LEU A 12 1.41 4.84 11.35
N LEU A 13 1.55 6.12 11.64
CA LEU A 13 2.16 6.63 12.86
C LEU A 13 1.10 7.18 13.80
N ASP A 14 1.25 6.94 15.09
CA ASP A 14 0.46 7.58 16.15
C ASP A 14 0.89 9.03 16.42
N GLY A 15 0.33 9.66 17.45
CA GLY A 15 0.69 11.03 17.85
C GLY A 15 2.11 11.18 18.39
N SER A 16 2.71 10.09 18.89
CA SER A 16 4.09 10.03 19.37
C SER A 16 5.12 9.69 18.26
N LYS A 17 4.63 9.50 17.02
CA LYS A 17 5.40 8.99 15.87
C LYS A 17 5.79 7.51 15.97
N GLY A 18 5.19 6.75 16.88
CA GLY A 18 5.31 5.30 16.93
C GLY A 18 4.56 4.64 15.76
N VAL A 19 5.14 3.59 15.17
CA VAL A 19 4.50 2.81 14.11
C VAL A 19 3.44 1.90 14.72
N ILE A 20 2.18 2.10 14.33
CA ILE A 20 1.04 1.30 14.80
C ILE A 20 0.55 0.29 13.74
N TRP A 21 0.92 0.50 12.48
CA TRP A 21 0.63 -0.43 11.37
C TRP A 21 1.61 -0.21 10.22
N ASN A 22 1.91 -1.26 9.46
CA ASN A 22 2.64 -1.18 8.19
C ASN A 22 2.13 -2.20 7.16
N SER A 23 2.36 -1.92 5.88
CA SER A 23 1.97 -2.79 4.76
C SER A 23 2.83 -4.05 4.60
N ASN A 24 3.94 -4.15 5.32
CA ASN A 24 4.92 -5.22 5.27
C ASN A 24 5.29 -5.65 3.83
N SER A 25 5.60 -4.65 2.99
CA SER A 25 5.90 -4.87 1.56
C SER A 25 7.02 -5.89 1.39
N SER A 26 6.84 -6.84 0.47
CA SER A 26 7.71 -8.02 0.31
C SER A 26 9.06 -7.73 -0.33
N ARG A 27 9.23 -6.54 -0.93
CA ARG A 27 10.45 -6.12 -1.62
C ARG A 27 10.63 -4.60 -1.54
N PHE A 28 11.87 -4.15 -1.76
CA PHE A 28 12.20 -2.74 -1.83
C PHE A 28 11.73 -2.13 -3.15
N GLY A 29 11.07 -0.96 -3.06
CA GLY A 29 10.66 -0.18 -4.22
C GLY A 29 11.77 0.72 -4.78
N VAL A 30 11.64 1.09 -6.05
CA VAL A 30 12.46 2.08 -6.75
C VAL A 30 11.61 3.34 -6.98
N LYS A 31 11.87 4.39 -6.19
CA LYS A 31 11.02 5.60 -6.14
C LYS A 31 9.55 5.22 -5.94
N PRO A 32 9.23 4.56 -4.81
CA PRO A 32 7.89 4.06 -4.58
C PRO A 32 6.90 5.22 -4.48
N VAL A 33 5.67 4.96 -4.92
CA VAL A 33 4.52 5.86 -4.80
C VAL A 33 3.32 5.11 -4.25
N VAL A 34 2.41 5.84 -3.61
CA VAL A 34 1.09 5.34 -3.23
C VAL A 34 0.09 5.86 -4.25
N GLN A 35 -0.77 4.98 -4.76
CA GLN A 35 -1.84 5.36 -5.67
C GLN A 35 -3.14 4.67 -5.26
N LEU A 36 -4.24 5.44 -5.21
CA LEU A 36 -5.59 4.89 -5.19
C LEU A 36 -6.04 4.72 -6.65
N LEU A 37 -6.34 3.49 -7.05
CA LEU A 37 -6.85 3.18 -8.39
C LEU A 37 -8.36 3.44 -8.48
N ASP A 38 -8.88 3.59 -9.70
CA ASP A 38 -10.32 3.79 -9.94
C ASP A 38 -11.18 2.60 -9.49
N SER A 39 -10.57 1.40 -9.37
CA SER A 39 -11.23 0.23 -8.77
C SER A 39 -11.47 0.36 -7.26
N GLY A 40 -10.84 1.35 -6.60
CA GLY A 40 -10.78 1.46 -5.15
C GLY A 40 -9.58 0.74 -4.52
N ASN A 41 -8.74 0.07 -5.30
CA ASN A 41 -7.54 -0.59 -4.77
C ASN A 41 -6.46 0.46 -4.44
N LEU A 42 -6.10 0.58 -3.16
CA LEU A 42 -4.93 1.33 -2.73
C LEU A 42 -3.68 0.46 -2.94
N VAL A 43 -2.75 0.93 -3.78
CA VAL A 43 -1.54 0.19 -4.13
C VAL A 43 -0.28 0.99 -3.79
N VAL A 44 0.77 0.25 -3.46
CA VAL A 44 2.14 0.77 -3.42
C VAL A 44 2.90 0.18 -4.60
N LYS A 45 3.53 1.03 -5.41
CA LYS A 45 4.23 0.61 -6.63
C LYS A 45 5.41 1.51 -6.95
N ASP A 46 6.30 1.08 -7.83
CA ASP A 46 7.35 1.95 -8.34
C ASP A 46 6.74 3.02 -9.27
N ALA A 47 7.23 4.26 -9.21
CA ALA A 47 6.66 5.37 -9.98
C ALA A 47 6.54 5.07 -11.50
N ASN A 48 7.48 4.31 -12.05
CA ASN A 48 7.54 3.97 -13.47
C ASN A 48 7.00 2.57 -13.79
N ASN A 49 6.40 1.87 -12.82
CA ASN A 49 5.86 0.52 -13.01
C ASN A 49 4.35 0.51 -12.77
N THR A 50 3.58 0.05 -13.76
CA THR A 50 2.13 0.01 -13.70
C THR A 50 1.56 -1.34 -13.26
N GLU A 51 2.36 -2.41 -13.28
CA GLU A 51 1.86 -3.78 -13.17
C GLU A 51 2.42 -4.53 -11.96
N ASN A 52 3.59 -4.15 -11.45
CA ASN A 52 4.21 -4.85 -10.34
C ASN A 52 4.03 -4.09 -9.02
N PHE A 53 2.96 -4.40 -8.30
CA PHE A 53 2.67 -3.80 -7.00
C PHE A 53 3.55 -4.40 -5.90
N LEU A 54 4.05 -3.54 -5.02
CA LEU A 54 4.81 -3.88 -3.81
C LEU A 54 3.86 -4.34 -2.70
N TRP A 55 2.65 -3.79 -2.72
CA TRP A 55 1.55 -4.10 -1.82
C TRP A 55 0.24 -3.61 -2.44
N GLU A 56 -0.85 -4.32 -2.19
CA GLU A 56 -2.20 -3.95 -2.60
C GLU A 56 -3.23 -4.20 -1.49
N SER A 57 -4.16 -3.26 -1.32
CA SER A 57 -5.21 -3.36 -0.31
C SER A 57 -6.22 -4.48 -0.58
N PHE A 58 -6.37 -4.89 -1.85
CA PHE A 58 -7.31 -5.94 -2.25
C PHE A 58 -6.89 -7.33 -1.76
N ASP A 59 -5.62 -7.52 -1.38
CA ASP A 59 -5.15 -8.74 -0.71
C ASP A 59 -5.56 -8.81 0.77
N TYR A 60 -6.07 -7.71 1.34
CA TYR A 60 -6.42 -7.59 2.76
C TYR A 60 -7.85 -7.01 2.89
N PRO A 61 -8.89 -7.74 2.45
CA PRO A 61 -10.25 -7.25 2.50
C PRO A 61 -10.72 -7.03 3.94
N GLY A 62 -11.51 -5.97 4.14
CA GLY A 62 -12.20 -5.69 5.40
C GLY A 62 -13.57 -6.39 5.46
N ASP A 63 -14.60 -5.63 5.82
CA ASP A 63 -15.99 -6.09 5.85
C ASP A 63 -16.71 -5.98 4.50
N THR A 64 -16.07 -5.32 3.53
CA THR A 64 -16.65 -4.99 2.22
C THR A 64 -15.79 -5.55 1.10
N LEU A 65 -16.42 -6.25 0.16
CA LEU A 65 -15.78 -6.73 -1.07
C LEU A 65 -16.13 -5.82 -2.24
N LEU A 66 -15.11 -5.25 -2.89
CA LEU A 66 -15.24 -4.49 -4.12
C LEU A 66 -15.01 -5.37 -5.34
N ALA A 67 -15.54 -4.94 -6.49
CA ALA A 67 -15.32 -5.64 -7.75
C ALA A 67 -13.81 -5.71 -8.08
N GLY A 68 -13.32 -6.92 -8.36
CA GLY A 68 -11.90 -7.19 -8.65
C GLY A 68 -11.09 -7.73 -7.47
N MET A 69 -11.62 -7.72 -6.24
CA MET A 69 -11.02 -8.45 -5.12
C MET A 69 -11.07 -9.96 -5.34
N LYS A 70 -10.09 -10.68 -4.80
CA LYS A 70 -10.00 -12.15 -4.85
C LYS A 70 -10.18 -12.71 -3.45
N LEU A 71 -10.83 -13.88 -3.36
CA LEU A 71 -11.02 -14.67 -2.14
C LEU A 71 -10.08 -15.88 -2.15
#